data_AF-A0A7S3CG83-F1
#
_entry.id   AF-A0A7S3CG83-F1
#
_cell.length_a   1.000
_cell.length_b   1.000
_cell.length_c   1.000
_cell.angle_alpha   90.00
_cell.angle_beta   90.00
_cell.angle_gamma   90.00
#
_symmetry.space_group_name_H-M   'P 1'
#
loop_
_entity.id
_entity.type
_entity.pdbx_description
1 polymer ?
#
loop_
_entity_poly.entity_id
_entity_poly.type
_entity_poly.pdbx_seq_one_letter_code
_entity_poly.pdbx_strand_id
1 'polypeptide(L)'
;EFRRVLSLFARKDITCGVVGRTRSSNGITVSINGEEVVGDTVQSLRDVWEESAFELERLQCVDTCVESEAASLSVRKAPAWTVPFTPAFTPKGVLKAQAKHKVAIIREEGSNGDREMAAAFHAAGFETWDIAMSDMLQGKSSLDSFRGIAFVGGFSYADVLDSAKGWAGGIRFNEALQAEFRRFYERTDTFSLGVCNGCQLMALLGWVPGGQSYGDILRESEQPRFVHNVSGRFESRWSNVTIRDSPAVMLRGMEGLTMGIWVAHGEGRAHFPDESLKQRLEDGNCFPIRYCDDNGLVSEAYPSNPNGSPDGIASICSPDGRHLALMPHPERCFLNWQLPWHPADAGLDASKPSPWLKLFQNAREWCDENVDN
;
A
#
# COMPACT_ATOMS: atom_id res chain seq x y z
N GLU A 1 -36.42 -10.32 -11.69
CA GLU A 1 -35.80 -10.38 -10.34
C GLU A 1 -36.67 -9.75 -9.23
N PHE A 2 -37.07 -8.48 -9.35
CA PHE A 2 -37.91 -7.77 -8.36
C PHE A 2 -39.16 -8.54 -7.87
N ARG A 3 -39.99 -9.07 -8.80
CA ARG A 3 -41.17 -9.89 -8.43
C ARG A 3 -40.83 -11.16 -7.64
N ARG A 4 -39.64 -11.74 -7.88
CA ARG A 4 -39.14 -12.91 -7.14
C ARG A 4 -38.80 -12.52 -5.71
N VAL A 5 -38.20 -11.36 -5.50
CA VAL A 5 -37.87 -10.85 -4.15
C VAL A 5 -39.15 -10.63 -3.35
N LEU A 6 -40.15 -9.94 -3.93
CA LEU A 6 -41.43 -9.71 -3.25
C LEU A 6 -42.14 -11.02 -2.87
N SER A 7 -42.08 -12.04 -3.71
CA SER A 7 -42.71 -13.33 -3.38
C SER A 7 -42.00 -14.09 -2.27
N LEU A 8 -40.69 -13.89 -2.08
CA LEU A 8 -39.96 -14.46 -0.94
C LEU A 8 -40.40 -13.83 0.39
N PHE A 9 -40.62 -12.51 0.41
CA PHE A 9 -41.14 -11.81 1.59
C PHE A 9 -42.59 -12.19 1.88
N ALA A 10 -43.44 -12.26 0.84
CA ALA A 10 -44.84 -12.67 0.98
C ALA A 10 -44.99 -14.08 1.58
N ARG A 11 -44.10 -15.03 1.23
CA ARG A 11 -44.06 -16.39 1.83
C ARG A 11 -43.72 -16.40 3.33
N LYS A 12 -43.26 -15.27 3.86
CA LYS A 12 -42.94 -15.07 5.28
C LYS A 12 -43.95 -14.12 5.94
N ASP A 13 -45.08 -13.85 5.30
CA ASP A 13 -46.11 -12.92 5.76
C ASP A 13 -45.59 -11.50 5.98
N ILE A 14 -44.53 -11.12 5.24
CA ILE A 14 -43.96 -9.76 5.27
C ILE A 14 -44.57 -8.94 4.12
N THR A 15 -45.21 -7.83 4.48
CA THR A 15 -45.76 -6.86 3.52
C THR A 15 -44.66 -5.89 3.09
N CYS A 16 -44.49 -5.68 1.78
CA CYS A 16 -43.52 -4.75 1.21
C CYS A 16 -44.21 -3.65 0.41
N GLY A 17 -43.81 -2.40 0.63
CA GLY A 17 -44.22 -1.24 -0.18
C GLY A 17 -43.11 -0.79 -1.12
N VAL A 18 -43.46 -0.36 -2.34
CA VAL A 18 -42.50 0.22 -3.29
C VAL A 18 -42.39 1.72 -3.02
N VAL A 19 -41.21 2.17 -2.61
CA VAL A 19 -40.98 3.59 -2.27
C VAL A 19 -40.34 4.40 -3.40
N GLY A 20 -39.82 3.76 -4.44
CA GLY A 20 -39.21 4.46 -5.57
C GLY A 20 -38.36 3.57 -6.49
N ARG A 21 -37.55 4.23 -7.33
CA ARG A 21 -36.55 3.62 -8.22
C ARG A 21 -35.30 4.50 -8.29
N THR A 22 -34.13 3.89 -8.41
CA THR A 22 -32.88 4.61 -8.68
C THR A 22 -32.79 5.03 -10.16
N ARG A 23 -32.05 6.10 -10.44
CA ARG A 23 -31.77 6.62 -11.79
C ARG A 23 -30.27 6.90 -11.91
N SER A 24 -29.75 6.96 -13.14
CA SER A 24 -28.36 7.36 -13.39
C SER A 24 -28.14 8.87 -13.36
N SER A 25 -29.22 9.66 -13.36
CA SER A 25 -29.17 11.11 -13.22
C SER A 25 -28.86 11.53 -11.78
N ASN A 26 -28.20 12.68 -11.60
CA ASN A 26 -27.89 13.25 -10.29
C ASN A 26 -29.12 13.81 -9.53
N GLY A 27 -30.29 13.89 -10.15
CA GLY A 27 -31.50 14.43 -9.52
C GLY A 27 -32.19 13.45 -8.56
N ILE A 28 -32.65 13.95 -7.41
CA ILE A 28 -33.51 13.28 -6.44
C ILE A 28 -34.88 13.96 -6.44
N THR A 29 -35.92 13.14 -6.46
CA THR A 29 -37.31 13.59 -6.30
C THR A 29 -37.99 12.68 -5.27
N VAL A 30 -38.59 13.28 -4.24
CA VAL A 30 -39.47 12.59 -3.30
C VAL A 30 -40.84 13.22 -3.41
N SER A 31 -41.87 12.38 -3.57
CA SER A 31 -43.26 12.83 -3.67
C SER A 31 -44.15 12.10 -2.68
N ILE A 32 -45.10 12.81 -2.08
CA ILE A 32 -46.14 12.26 -1.22
C ILE A 32 -47.47 12.53 -1.90
N ASN A 33 -48.26 11.48 -2.16
CA ASN A 33 -49.55 11.58 -2.86
C ASN A 33 -49.49 12.29 -4.24
N GLY A 34 -48.35 12.18 -4.92
CA GLY A 34 -48.12 12.82 -6.23
C GLY A 34 -47.64 14.26 -6.16
N GLU A 35 -47.55 14.87 -4.98
CA GLU A 35 -46.96 16.19 -4.77
C GLU A 35 -45.47 16.04 -4.45
N GLU A 36 -44.62 16.77 -5.17
CA GLU A 36 -43.18 16.82 -4.90
C GLU A 36 -42.91 17.58 -3.59
N VAL A 37 -42.26 16.90 -2.65
CA VAL A 37 -41.88 17.45 -1.34
C VAL A 37 -40.38 17.66 -1.20
N VAL A 38 -39.58 17.00 -2.03
CA VAL A 38 -38.13 17.21 -2.16
C VAL A 38 -37.76 17.13 -3.64
N GLY A 39 -37.07 18.16 -4.13
CA GLY A 39 -36.46 18.22 -5.45
C GLY A 39 -35.07 18.84 -5.35
N ASP A 40 -34.03 18.02 -5.49
CA ASP A 40 -32.63 18.47 -5.38
C ASP A 40 -31.71 17.51 -6.16
N THR A 41 -30.41 17.64 -5.98
CA THR A 41 -29.38 16.73 -6.48
C THR A 41 -28.77 15.89 -5.36
N VAL A 42 -28.28 14.70 -5.68
CA VAL A 42 -27.51 13.87 -4.73
C VAL A 42 -26.32 14.65 -4.20
N GLN A 43 -25.65 15.41 -5.06
CA GLN A 43 -24.50 16.24 -4.69
C GLN A 43 -24.84 17.29 -3.63
N SER A 44 -25.86 18.12 -3.86
CA SER A 44 -26.29 19.15 -2.90
C SER A 44 -26.68 18.56 -1.54
N LEU A 45 -27.49 17.49 -1.55
CA LEU A 45 -27.93 16.84 -0.30
C LEU A 45 -26.76 16.17 0.44
N ARG A 46 -25.80 15.59 -0.29
CA ARG A 46 -24.55 15.08 0.30
C ARG A 46 -23.73 16.22 0.90
N ASP A 47 -23.59 17.34 0.21
CA ASP A 47 -22.77 18.46 0.70
C ASP A 47 -23.32 19.01 2.02
N VAL A 48 -24.65 19.11 2.15
CA VAL A 48 -25.32 19.42 3.43
C VAL A 48 -25.07 18.34 4.49
N TRP A 49 -25.11 17.06 4.09
CA TRP A 49 -24.86 15.94 5.01
C TRP A 49 -23.42 15.92 5.54
N GLU A 50 -22.44 16.25 4.70
CA GLU A 50 -21.00 16.26 5.04
C GLU A 50 -20.55 17.53 5.77
N GLU A 51 -21.32 18.63 5.72
CA GLU A 51 -20.91 19.95 6.23
C GLU A 51 -20.40 19.87 7.68
N SER A 52 -21.13 19.19 8.57
CA SER A 52 -20.71 19.03 9.97
C SER A 52 -19.43 18.21 10.12
N ALA A 53 -19.20 17.22 9.25
CA ALA A 53 -17.98 16.42 9.27
C ALA A 53 -16.77 17.26 8.84
N PHE A 54 -16.91 18.09 7.81
CA PHE A 54 -15.84 18.98 7.36
C PHE A 54 -15.50 20.06 8.39
N GLU A 55 -16.49 20.64 9.08
CA GLU A 55 -16.23 21.58 10.17
C GLU A 55 -15.48 20.92 11.34
N LEU A 56 -15.80 19.67 11.68
CA LEU A 56 -15.03 18.91 12.68
C LEU A 56 -13.62 18.56 12.17
N GLU A 57 -13.46 18.29 10.88
CA GLU A 57 -12.15 17.97 10.30
C GLU A 57 -11.21 19.19 10.30
N ARG A 58 -11.72 20.41 10.06
CA ARG A 58 -10.96 21.67 10.20
C ARG A 58 -10.35 21.89 11.59
N LEU A 59 -10.92 21.28 12.63
CA LEU A 59 -10.39 21.38 14.00
C LEU A 59 -9.13 20.52 14.25
N GLN A 60 -8.84 19.57 13.36
CA GLN A 60 -7.80 18.56 13.57
C GLN A 60 -6.85 18.39 12.37
N CYS A 61 -7.30 18.66 11.15
CA CYS A 61 -6.55 18.57 9.90
C CYS A 61 -6.19 19.96 9.39
N VAL A 62 -5.12 20.06 8.60
CA VAL A 62 -4.77 21.28 7.88
C VAL A 62 -5.92 21.71 6.94
N ASP A 63 -6.37 22.96 7.07
CA ASP A 63 -7.53 23.52 6.34
C ASP A 63 -7.48 23.30 4.84
N THR A 64 -6.31 23.47 4.20
CA THR A 64 -6.17 23.30 2.75
C THR A 64 -6.42 21.86 2.29
N CYS A 65 -6.13 20.87 3.14
CA CYS A 65 -6.45 19.47 2.85
C CYS A 65 -7.97 19.24 2.97
N VAL A 66 -8.60 19.79 4.02
CA VAL A 66 -10.06 19.68 4.21
C VAL A 66 -10.81 20.32 3.04
N GLU A 67 -10.38 21.51 2.60
CA GLU A 67 -10.94 22.21 1.44
C GLU A 67 -10.75 21.43 0.13
N SER A 68 -9.57 20.85 -0.07
CA SER A 68 -9.27 20.01 -1.23
C SER A 68 -10.17 18.77 -1.26
N GLU A 69 -10.36 18.10 -0.12
CA GLU A 69 -11.24 16.92 -0.03
C GLU A 69 -12.70 17.28 -0.28
N ALA A 70 -13.22 18.32 0.37
CA ALA A 70 -14.58 18.80 0.17
C ALA A 70 -14.85 19.16 -1.30
N ALA A 71 -13.95 19.93 -1.93
CA ALA A 71 -14.06 20.28 -3.34
C ALA A 71 -14.04 19.03 -4.25
N SER A 72 -13.24 18.01 -3.90
CA SER A 72 -13.12 16.79 -4.69
C SER A 72 -14.43 15.99 -4.78
N LEU A 73 -15.27 16.00 -3.75
CA LEU A 73 -16.50 15.18 -3.69
C LEU A 73 -17.48 15.48 -4.83
N SER A 74 -17.51 16.72 -5.31
CA SER A 74 -18.37 17.14 -6.43
C SER A 74 -17.99 16.49 -7.76
N VAL A 75 -16.72 16.12 -7.94
CA VAL A 75 -16.16 15.57 -9.19
C VAL A 75 -15.72 14.11 -9.09
N ARG A 76 -15.73 13.54 -7.88
CA ARG A 76 -15.44 12.12 -7.62
C ARG A 76 -16.25 11.20 -8.53
N LYS A 77 -15.60 10.19 -9.07
CA LYS A 77 -16.23 9.15 -9.88
C LYS A 77 -15.62 7.78 -9.57
N ALA A 78 -16.22 6.72 -10.11
CA ALA A 78 -15.57 5.41 -10.07
C ALA A 78 -14.19 5.50 -10.76
N PRO A 79 -13.09 5.13 -10.07
CA PRO A 79 -11.77 5.21 -10.66
C PRO A 79 -11.61 4.26 -11.85
N ALA A 80 -10.88 4.71 -12.86
CA ALA A 80 -10.53 3.91 -14.02
C ALA A 80 -9.39 2.94 -13.67
N TRP A 81 -9.74 1.71 -13.29
CA TRP A 81 -8.74 0.68 -12.99
C TRP A 81 -8.28 -0.03 -14.26
N THR A 82 -6.98 -0.30 -14.33
CA THR A 82 -6.34 -1.07 -15.40
C THR A 82 -5.48 -2.14 -14.77
N VAL A 83 -5.67 -3.40 -15.16
CA VAL A 83 -4.83 -4.52 -14.74
C VAL A 83 -4.23 -5.14 -16.00
N PRO A 84 -2.92 -4.96 -16.27
CA PRO A 84 -2.30 -5.33 -17.55
C PRO A 84 -2.03 -6.84 -17.68
N PHE A 85 -2.36 -7.62 -16.66
CA PHE A 85 -2.21 -9.07 -16.60
C PHE A 85 -3.46 -9.72 -16.01
N THR A 86 -3.56 -11.05 -16.10
CA THR A 86 -4.62 -11.82 -15.44
C THR A 86 -4.13 -12.32 -14.07
N PRO A 87 -4.70 -11.86 -12.95
CA PRO A 87 -4.32 -12.36 -11.63
C PRO A 87 -4.62 -13.86 -11.49
N ALA A 88 -3.65 -14.62 -10.99
CA ALA A 88 -3.78 -16.05 -10.79
C ALA A 88 -3.18 -16.48 -9.45
N PHE A 89 -3.81 -17.48 -8.83
CA PHE A 89 -3.25 -18.07 -7.61
C PHE A 89 -1.93 -18.75 -7.94
N THR A 90 -1.02 -18.74 -6.98
CA THR A 90 0.22 -19.53 -7.05
C THR A 90 -0.12 -21.00 -7.30
N PRO A 91 0.54 -21.67 -8.27
CA PRO A 91 0.25 -23.06 -8.58
C PRO A 91 0.37 -23.97 -7.36
N LYS A 92 -0.56 -24.94 -7.22
CA LYS A 92 -0.56 -25.89 -6.10
C LYS A 92 0.74 -26.67 -5.95
N GLY A 93 1.45 -26.93 -7.05
CA GLY A 93 2.76 -27.59 -7.03
C GLY A 93 3.83 -26.76 -6.31
N VAL A 94 3.86 -25.45 -6.55
CA VAL A 94 4.77 -24.51 -5.86
C VAL A 94 4.40 -24.41 -4.38
N LEU A 95 3.11 -24.27 -4.05
CA LEU A 95 2.65 -24.20 -2.66
C LEU A 95 2.95 -25.47 -1.85
N LYS A 96 3.05 -26.63 -2.51
CA LYS A 96 3.32 -27.94 -1.89
C LYS A 96 4.76 -28.41 -2.07
N ALA A 97 5.63 -27.59 -2.65
CA ALA A 97 7.04 -27.92 -2.80
C ALA A 97 7.68 -28.19 -1.43
N GLN A 98 8.55 -29.21 -1.37
CA GLN A 98 9.26 -29.58 -0.14
C GLN A 98 10.36 -28.57 0.19
N ALA A 99 11.09 -28.12 -0.82
CA ALA A 99 12.07 -27.04 -0.71
C ALA A 99 11.41 -25.74 -1.18
N LYS A 100 11.39 -24.75 -0.30
CA LYS A 100 10.88 -23.40 -0.58
C LYS A 100 11.95 -22.38 -0.20
N HIS A 101 11.99 -21.27 -0.93
CA HIS A 101 12.79 -20.12 -0.52
C HIS A 101 12.29 -19.60 0.82
N LYS A 102 13.22 -19.23 1.70
CA LYS A 102 12.90 -18.68 3.01
C LYS A 102 12.85 -17.16 2.95
N VAL A 103 11.83 -16.59 3.57
CA VAL A 103 11.71 -15.14 3.80
C VAL A 103 11.57 -14.86 5.30
N ALA A 104 12.38 -13.95 5.82
CA ALA A 104 12.28 -13.47 7.19
C ALA A 104 11.28 -12.32 7.25
N ILE A 105 10.21 -12.50 8.02
CA ILE A 105 9.23 -11.47 8.33
C ILE A 105 9.74 -10.79 9.61
N ILE A 106 10.42 -9.66 9.43
CA ILE A 106 11.12 -8.97 10.51
C ILE A 106 10.18 -7.97 11.16
N ARG A 107 10.00 -8.09 12.47
CA ARG A 107 9.17 -7.20 13.28
C ARG A 107 9.89 -6.71 14.53
N GLU A 108 9.44 -5.57 15.03
CA GLU A 108 9.89 -4.97 16.28
C GLU A 108 8.71 -4.80 17.24
N GLU A 109 8.99 -4.50 18.51
CA GLU A 109 7.97 -4.06 19.46
C GLU A 109 7.14 -2.91 18.88
N GLY A 110 5.81 -3.10 18.82
CA GLY A 110 4.86 -2.13 18.25
C GLY A 110 4.53 -2.33 16.76
N SER A 111 5.26 -3.19 16.05
CA SER A 111 4.85 -3.65 14.72
C SER A 111 3.50 -4.38 14.78
N ASN A 112 2.70 -4.29 13.71
CA ASN A 112 1.36 -4.90 13.67
C ASN A 112 0.92 -5.43 12.29
N GLY A 113 1.79 -5.36 11.28
CA GLY A 113 1.52 -5.86 9.93
C GLY A 113 2.15 -7.22 9.60
N ASP A 114 2.68 -7.93 10.59
CA ASP A 114 3.47 -9.15 10.40
C ASP A 114 2.67 -10.34 9.90
N ARG A 115 1.44 -10.51 10.37
CA ARG A 115 0.62 -11.69 10.05
C ARG A 115 0.15 -11.69 8.60
N GLU A 116 -0.35 -10.55 8.14
CA GLU A 116 -0.77 -10.39 6.74
C GLU A 116 0.42 -10.42 5.78
N MET A 117 1.57 -9.86 6.18
CA MET A 117 2.82 -9.97 5.42
C MET A 117 3.25 -11.42 5.25
N ALA A 118 3.28 -12.19 6.35
CA ALA A 118 3.57 -13.61 6.32
C ALA A 118 2.55 -14.38 5.44
N ALA A 119 1.26 -14.06 5.55
CA ALA A 119 0.22 -14.71 4.75
C ALA A 119 0.40 -14.44 3.24
N ALA A 120 0.75 -13.21 2.85
CA ALA A 120 0.97 -12.85 1.46
C ALA A 120 2.18 -13.56 0.84
N PHE A 121 3.32 -13.59 1.55
CA PHE A 121 4.50 -14.36 1.11
C PHE A 121 4.24 -15.87 1.08
N HIS A 122 3.51 -16.40 2.07
CA HIS A 122 3.09 -17.80 2.06
C HIS A 122 2.21 -18.12 0.84
N ALA A 123 1.26 -17.24 0.52
CA ALA A 123 0.40 -17.37 -0.66
C ALA A 123 1.18 -17.29 -1.99
N ALA A 124 2.35 -16.66 -2.02
CA ALA A 124 3.27 -16.63 -3.16
C ALA A 124 4.17 -17.88 -3.28
N GLY A 125 4.22 -18.73 -2.24
CA GLY A 125 4.96 -19.98 -2.22
C GLY A 125 6.22 -20.01 -1.35
N PHE A 126 6.48 -18.97 -0.55
CA PHE A 126 7.62 -18.95 0.36
C PHE A 126 7.41 -19.81 1.62
N GLU A 127 8.52 -20.16 2.26
CA GLU A 127 8.57 -20.54 3.67
C GLU A 127 8.82 -19.28 4.51
N THR A 128 7.85 -18.90 5.33
CA THR A 128 7.85 -17.62 6.07
C THR A 128 8.25 -17.84 7.51
N TRP A 129 9.19 -17.04 8.01
CA TRP A 129 9.66 -17.09 9.38
C TRP A 129 9.36 -15.78 10.10
N ASP A 130 8.67 -15.84 11.24
CA ASP A 130 8.52 -14.68 12.13
C ASP A 130 9.83 -14.48 12.89
N ILE A 131 10.47 -13.33 12.69
CA ILE A 131 11.75 -12.98 13.33
C ILE A 131 11.56 -11.66 14.05
N ALA A 132 11.48 -11.71 15.39
CA ALA A 132 11.53 -10.50 16.19
C ALA A 132 12.97 -9.98 16.28
N MET A 133 13.16 -8.66 16.34
CA MET A 133 14.47 -8.07 16.61
C MET A 133 15.13 -8.63 17.88
N SER A 134 14.33 -8.98 18.89
CA SER A 134 14.81 -9.61 20.12
C SER A 134 15.37 -11.04 19.93
N ASP A 135 14.89 -11.80 18.93
CA ASP A 135 15.44 -13.11 18.60
C ASP A 135 16.84 -12.97 17.99
N MET A 136 17.02 -11.98 17.11
CA MET A 136 18.32 -11.66 16.52
C MET A 136 19.32 -11.16 17.57
N LEU A 137 18.89 -10.29 18.49
CA LEU A 137 19.72 -9.82 19.61
C LEU A 137 20.17 -10.95 20.53
N GLN A 138 19.37 -12.00 20.67
CA GLN A 138 19.71 -13.19 21.46
C GLN A 138 20.51 -14.23 20.67
N GLY A 139 20.84 -13.96 19.40
CA GLY A 139 21.56 -14.90 18.52
C GLY A 139 20.77 -16.15 18.16
N LYS A 140 19.43 -16.11 18.26
CA LYS A 140 18.56 -17.25 17.93
C LYS A 140 18.31 -17.41 16.43
N SER A 141 18.59 -16.38 15.65
CA SER A 141 18.28 -16.29 14.23
C SER A 141 19.43 -15.64 13.47
N SER A 142 19.69 -16.13 12.25
CA SER A 142 20.60 -15.52 11.28
C SER A 142 19.92 -15.38 9.92
N LEU A 143 20.19 -14.27 9.24
CA LEU A 143 19.73 -13.90 7.91
C LEU A 143 20.45 -14.67 6.78
N ASP A 144 21.54 -15.39 7.08
CA ASP A 144 22.34 -16.11 6.09
C ASP A 144 21.53 -17.16 5.29
N SER A 145 20.54 -17.78 5.92
CA SER A 145 19.70 -18.81 5.29
C SER A 145 18.49 -18.27 4.51
N PHE A 146 18.29 -16.94 4.51
CA PHE A 146 17.13 -16.31 3.90
C PHE A 146 17.45 -15.77 2.51
N ARG A 147 16.51 -15.90 1.58
CA ARG A 147 16.56 -15.28 0.24
C ARG A 147 15.88 -13.92 0.21
N GLY A 148 15.00 -13.66 1.18
CA GLY A 148 14.32 -12.38 1.31
C GLY A 148 14.16 -11.96 2.76
N ILE A 149 14.09 -10.66 2.99
CA ILE A 149 13.53 -10.11 4.22
C ILE A 149 12.38 -9.16 3.92
N ALA A 150 11.40 -9.14 4.82
CA ALA A 150 10.29 -8.21 4.77
C ALA A 150 10.19 -7.46 6.10
N PHE A 151 10.41 -6.15 6.07
CA PHE A 151 10.18 -5.27 7.20
C PHE A 151 8.70 -4.86 7.22
N VAL A 152 8.01 -5.23 8.29
CA VAL A 152 6.55 -5.12 8.38
C VAL A 152 6.09 -3.70 8.73
N GLY A 153 4.81 -3.42 8.46
CA GLY A 153 4.17 -2.19 8.92
C GLY A 153 3.83 -2.19 10.41
N GLY A 154 3.39 -1.02 10.90
CA GLY A 154 2.94 -0.81 12.28
C GLY A 154 3.49 0.48 12.85
N PHE A 155 3.67 0.51 14.18
CA PHE A 155 4.15 1.66 14.92
C PHE A 155 5.28 1.20 15.84
N SER A 156 6.44 0.82 15.27
CA SER A 156 7.56 0.35 16.09
C SER A 156 7.90 1.41 17.15
N TYR A 157 7.99 1.02 18.42
CA TYR A 157 8.13 1.94 19.56
C TYR A 157 7.06 3.05 19.61
N ALA A 158 5.85 2.78 19.13
CA ALA A 158 4.75 3.73 19.00
C ALA A 158 5.11 5.01 18.19
N ASP A 159 6.11 4.90 17.31
CA ASP A 159 6.68 6.01 16.53
C ASP A 159 7.19 7.19 17.41
N VAL A 160 7.54 6.91 18.67
CA VAL A 160 8.21 7.88 19.55
C VAL A 160 9.61 8.17 19.00
N LEU A 161 9.94 9.46 18.88
CA LEU A 161 11.12 10.00 18.17
C LEU A 161 11.00 9.98 16.63
N ASP A 162 9.77 9.96 16.12
CA ASP A 162 9.37 9.77 14.71
C ASP A 162 9.42 8.30 14.28
N SER A 163 8.68 8.01 13.21
CA SER A 163 8.41 6.64 12.78
C SER A 163 9.68 5.87 12.43
N ALA A 164 9.74 4.62 12.90
CA ALA A 164 10.83 3.66 12.69
C ALA A 164 12.23 4.08 13.21
N LYS A 165 12.41 5.24 13.85
CA LYS A 165 13.74 5.67 14.32
C LYS A 165 14.30 4.78 15.44
N GLY A 166 13.46 4.35 16.38
CA GLY A 166 13.86 3.41 17.43
C GLY A 166 14.34 2.08 16.84
N TRP A 167 13.59 1.56 15.86
CA TRP A 167 13.93 0.32 15.15
C TRP A 167 15.24 0.47 14.36
N ALA A 168 15.40 1.56 13.62
CA ALA A 168 16.64 1.88 12.91
C ALA A 168 17.83 2.01 13.87
N GLY A 169 17.64 2.66 15.02
CA GLY A 169 18.65 2.80 16.06
C GLY A 169 19.08 1.44 16.65
N GLY A 170 18.14 0.54 16.90
CA GLY A 170 18.41 -0.82 17.35
C GLY A 170 19.34 -1.59 16.42
N ILE A 171 19.18 -1.41 15.10
CA ILE A 171 20.06 -2.02 14.08
C ILE A 171 21.38 -1.27 13.97
N ARG A 172 21.35 0.07 13.84
CA ARG A 172 22.53 0.90 13.54
C ARG A 172 23.54 0.95 14.68
N PHE A 173 23.07 0.91 15.92
CA PHE A 173 23.90 1.08 17.11
C PHE A 173 24.27 -0.24 17.80
N ASN A 174 23.92 -1.38 17.21
CA ASN A 174 24.35 -2.70 17.64
C ASN A 174 25.27 -3.30 16.56
N GLU A 175 26.57 -3.45 16.88
CA GLU A 175 27.57 -3.92 15.90
C GLU A 175 27.24 -5.29 15.31
N ALA A 176 26.70 -6.21 16.11
CA ALA A 176 26.37 -7.56 15.65
C ALA A 176 25.18 -7.54 14.68
N LEU A 177 24.12 -6.81 14.99
CA LEU A 177 22.98 -6.63 14.09
C LEU A 177 23.38 -5.89 12.82
N GLN A 178 24.13 -4.80 12.94
CA GLN A 178 24.61 -4.05 11.78
C GLN A 178 25.41 -4.95 10.84
N ALA A 179 26.29 -5.80 11.38
CA ALA A 179 27.07 -6.75 10.59
C ALA A 179 26.18 -7.82 9.92
N GLU A 180 25.17 -8.33 10.61
CA GLU A 180 24.18 -9.29 10.07
C GLU A 180 23.40 -8.70 8.89
N PHE A 181 22.81 -7.51 9.09
CA PHE A 181 22.04 -6.82 8.05
C PHE A 181 22.91 -6.39 6.86
N ARG A 182 24.17 -5.99 7.11
CA ARG A 182 25.14 -5.70 6.05
C ARG A 182 25.42 -6.93 5.19
N ARG A 183 25.75 -8.07 5.81
CA ARG A 183 25.98 -9.33 5.08
C ARG A 183 24.78 -9.72 4.21
N PHE A 184 23.57 -9.57 4.75
CA PHE A 184 22.36 -9.82 3.98
C PHE A 184 22.22 -8.87 2.77
N TYR A 185 22.44 -7.57 2.97
CA TYR A 185 22.30 -6.56 1.92
C TYR A 185 23.32 -6.73 0.78
N GLU A 186 24.57 -7.09 1.12
CA GLU A 186 25.67 -7.27 0.15
C GLU A 186 25.54 -8.51 -0.73
N ARG A 187 24.73 -9.48 -0.33
CA ARG A 187 24.45 -10.66 -1.13
C ARG A 187 23.66 -10.29 -2.38
N THR A 188 24.10 -10.75 -3.55
CA THR A 188 23.42 -10.50 -4.83
C THR A 188 22.20 -11.40 -5.04
N ASP A 189 22.08 -12.46 -4.25
CA ASP A 189 21.00 -13.44 -4.31
C ASP A 189 19.81 -13.11 -3.38
N THR A 190 19.84 -11.94 -2.71
CA THR A 190 18.81 -11.49 -1.77
C THR A 190 17.94 -10.36 -2.28
N PHE A 191 16.70 -10.30 -1.79
CA PHE A 191 15.78 -9.16 -1.96
C PHE A 191 15.29 -8.63 -0.60
N SER A 192 14.82 -7.38 -0.55
CA SER A 192 14.15 -6.85 0.66
C SER A 192 12.92 -6.03 0.33
N LEU A 193 11.85 -6.25 1.09
CA LEU A 193 10.61 -5.49 1.03
C LEU A 193 10.39 -4.70 2.32
N GLY A 194 10.09 -3.41 2.23
CA GLY A 194 9.70 -2.60 3.39
C GLY A 194 8.33 -1.99 3.17
N VAL A 195 7.37 -2.27 4.05
CA VAL A 195 6.01 -1.72 3.93
C VAL A 195 5.69 -0.79 5.10
N CYS A 196 5.19 0.41 4.80
CA CYS A 196 4.83 1.44 5.77
C CYS A 196 5.97 1.73 6.78
N ASN A 197 5.92 1.18 7.99
CA ASN A 197 6.99 1.31 8.99
C ASN A 197 8.30 0.66 8.54
N GLY A 198 8.23 -0.46 7.81
CA GLY A 198 9.38 -1.05 7.16
C GLY A 198 9.94 -0.20 6.01
N CYS A 199 9.11 0.58 5.33
CA CYS A 199 9.55 1.53 4.29
C CYS A 199 10.35 2.68 4.92
N GLN A 200 9.82 3.27 5.99
CA GLN A 200 10.50 4.27 6.82
C GLN A 200 11.85 3.74 7.34
N LEU A 201 11.87 2.51 7.87
CA LEU A 201 13.09 1.85 8.32
C LEU A 201 14.12 1.73 7.20
N MET A 202 13.75 1.19 6.03
CA MET A 202 14.67 1.01 4.92
C MET A 202 15.26 2.35 4.44
N ALA A 203 14.46 3.42 4.44
CA ALA A 203 14.95 4.76 4.12
C ALA A 203 15.96 5.27 5.18
N LEU A 204 15.71 5.02 6.47
CA LEU A 204 16.62 5.39 7.56
C LEU A 204 17.92 4.57 7.57
N LEU A 205 17.86 3.30 7.18
CA LEU A 205 19.04 2.44 6.98
C LEU A 205 19.80 2.78 5.70
N GLY A 206 19.22 3.60 4.82
CA GLY A 206 19.80 3.99 3.53
C GLY A 206 19.76 2.90 2.46
N TRP A 207 18.94 1.86 2.67
CA TRP A 207 18.76 0.74 1.74
C TRP A 207 17.97 1.13 0.50
N VAL A 208 17.13 2.16 0.60
CA VAL A 208 16.47 2.78 -0.55
C VAL A 208 16.85 4.26 -0.63
N PRO A 209 17.37 4.73 -1.78
CA PRO A 209 17.68 3.92 -2.96
C PRO A 209 18.87 2.97 -2.76
N GLY A 210 19.79 3.23 -1.83
CA GLY A 210 21.02 2.43 -1.71
C GLY A 210 21.82 2.33 -3.02
N GLY A 211 22.90 1.55 -3.02
CA GLY A 211 23.61 1.16 -4.24
C GLY A 211 23.89 -0.35 -4.27
N GLN A 212 24.73 -0.78 -5.21
CA GLN A 212 25.06 -2.21 -5.39
C GLN A 212 25.79 -2.81 -4.19
N SER A 213 26.46 -1.96 -3.39
CA SER A 213 27.15 -2.36 -2.17
C SER A 213 26.69 -1.52 -0.97
N TYR A 214 26.94 -2.03 0.23
CA TYR A 214 26.68 -1.27 1.46
C TYR A 214 27.50 0.02 1.55
N GLY A 215 28.65 0.08 0.86
CA GLY A 215 29.49 1.28 0.77
C GLY A 215 28.87 2.43 -0.04
N ASP A 216 27.86 2.12 -0.86
CA ASP A 216 27.15 3.11 -1.69
C ASP A 216 25.97 3.77 -0.94
N ILE A 217 25.74 3.38 0.32
CA ILE A 217 24.71 4.00 1.17
C ILE A 217 25.04 5.48 1.36
N LEU A 218 24.06 6.32 1.05
CA LEU A 218 24.15 7.77 1.16
C LEU A 218 24.45 8.22 2.60
N ARG A 219 24.98 9.44 2.74
CA ARG A 219 25.09 10.04 4.07
C ARG A 219 23.69 10.30 4.62
N GLU A 220 23.55 10.23 5.93
CA GLU A 220 22.25 10.41 6.59
C GLU A 220 21.56 11.76 6.26
N SER A 221 22.34 12.82 6.00
CA SER A 221 21.83 14.13 5.59
C SER A 221 21.29 14.17 4.15
N GLU A 222 21.64 13.18 3.33
CA GLU A 222 21.29 13.07 1.91
C GLU A 222 20.18 12.03 1.67
N GLN A 223 19.99 11.10 2.61
CA GLN A 223 18.98 10.04 2.51
C GLN A 223 17.56 10.61 2.41
N PRO A 224 16.70 10.04 1.55
CA PRO A 224 15.27 10.34 1.56
C PRO A 224 14.66 9.93 2.90
N ARG A 225 13.57 10.59 3.26
CA ARG A 225 12.82 10.33 4.50
C ARG A 225 11.34 10.32 4.22
N PHE A 226 10.59 9.62 5.07
CA PHE A 226 9.15 9.73 5.12
C PHE A 226 8.79 10.48 6.39
N VAL A 227 8.10 11.61 6.22
CA VAL A 227 7.79 12.56 7.28
C VAL A 227 6.29 12.73 7.42
N HIS A 228 5.86 13.53 8.41
CA HIS A 228 4.46 13.84 8.64
C HIS A 228 3.72 14.23 7.36
N ASN A 229 2.52 13.66 7.19
CA ASN A 229 1.62 13.98 6.09
C ASN A 229 1.30 15.48 6.07
N VAL A 230 1.05 16.05 4.88
CA VAL A 230 0.63 17.48 4.77
C VAL A 230 -0.68 17.76 5.49
N SER A 231 -1.54 16.76 5.69
CA SER A 231 -2.79 16.89 6.46
C SER A 231 -2.54 17.09 7.96
N GLY A 232 -1.35 16.75 8.46
CA GLY A 232 -1.08 16.69 9.90
C GLY A 232 -1.81 15.53 10.61
N ARG A 233 -2.38 14.59 9.84
CA ARG A 233 -3.22 13.50 10.32
C ARG A 233 -2.71 12.14 9.91
N PHE A 234 -3.16 11.12 10.64
CA PHE A 234 -3.09 9.75 10.20
C PHE A 234 -4.13 9.49 9.10
N GLU A 235 -3.69 8.96 7.97
CA GLU A 235 -4.56 8.64 6.84
C GLU A 235 -4.80 7.15 6.76
N SER A 236 -6.05 6.73 7.01
CA SER A 236 -6.55 5.37 6.77
C SER A 236 -7.45 5.38 5.54
N ARG A 237 -6.90 5.08 4.37
CA ARG A 237 -7.56 5.33 3.08
C ARG A 237 -7.48 4.12 2.15
N TRP A 238 -8.46 4.01 1.26
CA TRP A 238 -8.37 3.19 0.06
C TRP A 238 -8.02 4.12 -1.10
N SER A 239 -6.74 4.20 -1.44
CA SER A 239 -6.21 5.17 -2.41
C SER A 239 -5.89 4.47 -3.73
N ASN A 240 -6.06 5.18 -4.85
CA ASN A 240 -5.64 4.66 -6.14
C ASN A 240 -4.14 4.90 -6.34
N VAL A 241 -3.45 3.90 -6.87
CA VAL A 241 -2.06 4.02 -7.31
C VAL A 241 -1.90 3.54 -8.74
N THR A 242 -0.90 4.08 -9.42
CA THR A 242 -0.44 3.62 -10.73
C THR A 242 1.01 3.12 -10.61
N ILE A 243 1.34 2.05 -11.34
CA ILE A 243 2.67 1.45 -11.37
C ILE A 243 3.35 1.82 -12.70
N ARG A 244 4.55 2.37 -12.62
CA ARG A 244 5.42 2.67 -13.77
C ARG A 244 6.43 1.54 -13.98
N ASP A 245 6.99 1.49 -15.18
CA ASP A 245 8.16 0.66 -15.46
C ASP A 245 9.32 1.03 -14.51
N SER A 246 10.07 0.03 -14.03
CA SER A 246 11.13 0.22 -13.04
C SER A 246 12.07 -0.99 -12.93
N PRO A 247 13.24 -0.83 -12.29
CA PRO A 247 14.12 -1.95 -11.97
C PRO A 247 13.53 -2.92 -10.93
N ALA A 248 12.52 -2.52 -10.15
CA ALA A 248 12.05 -3.26 -8.99
C ALA A 248 11.60 -4.68 -9.36
N VAL A 249 12.36 -5.69 -8.92
CA VAL A 249 12.14 -7.09 -9.32
C VAL A 249 10.77 -7.60 -8.88
N MET A 250 10.26 -7.08 -7.75
CA MET A 250 8.95 -7.41 -7.21
C MET A 250 7.79 -6.80 -8.03
N LEU A 251 8.02 -5.83 -8.91
CA LEU A 251 6.97 -5.19 -9.71
C LEU A 251 7.03 -5.56 -11.21
N ARG A 252 7.89 -6.50 -11.58
CA ARG A 252 8.02 -6.98 -12.97
C ARG A 252 6.67 -7.46 -13.53
N GLY A 253 6.27 -6.94 -14.69
CA GLY A 253 4.98 -7.29 -15.31
C GLY A 253 3.75 -6.66 -14.65
N MET A 254 3.94 -5.63 -13.81
CA MET A 254 2.86 -4.84 -13.20
C MET A 254 2.84 -3.37 -13.68
N GLU A 255 3.74 -2.98 -14.56
CA GLU A 255 3.78 -1.71 -15.29
C GLU A 255 2.45 -1.36 -16.00
N GLY A 256 1.93 -0.16 -15.77
CA GLY A 256 0.63 0.29 -16.27
C GLY A 256 -0.57 -0.16 -15.43
N LEU A 257 -0.35 -0.94 -14.37
CA LEU A 257 -1.41 -1.25 -13.41
C LEU A 257 -1.88 0.03 -12.71
N THR A 258 -3.19 0.23 -12.67
CA THR A 258 -3.86 1.28 -11.89
C THR A 258 -4.97 0.63 -11.07
N MET A 259 -4.85 0.64 -9.74
CA MET A 259 -5.86 0.05 -8.85
C MET A 259 -5.79 0.64 -7.43
N GLY A 260 -6.79 0.32 -6.62
CA GLY A 260 -6.81 0.68 -5.20
C GLY A 260 -5.82 -0.13 -4.35
N ILE A 261 -5.26 0.52 -3.34
CA ILE A 261 -4.39 -0.07 -2.31
C ILE A 261 -4.68 0.55 -0.94
N TRP A 262 -4.45 -0.22 0.13
CA TRP A 262 -4.63 0.25 1.49
C TRP A 262 -3.51 1.22 1.89
N VAL A 263 -3.88 2.35 2.47
CA VAL A 263 -2.98 3.36 3.06
C VAL A 263 -3.31 3.51 4.54
N ALA A 264 -2.30 3.51 5.40
CA ALA A 264 -2.47 3.57 6.85
C ALA A 264 -1.23 4.18 7.53
N HIS A 265 -1.01 5.49 7.38
CA HIS A 265 0.18 6.16 7.93
C HIS A 265 -0.06 7.62 8.35
N GLY A 266 0.65 8.09 9.38
CA GLY A 266 0.75 9.51 9.75
C GLY A 266 2.01 10.21 9.23
N GLU A 267 3.04 9.43 8.93
CA GLU A 267 4.35 9.91 8.44
C GLU A 267 4.72 9.25 7.10
N GLY A 268 3.89 9.42 6.08
CA GLY A 268 4.10 8.80 4.77
C GLY A 268 4.60 9.72 3.67
N ARG A 269 4.81 11.00 3.97
CA ARG A 269 5.19 11.97 2.95
C ARG A 269 6.66 11.82 2.59
N ALA A 270 6.95 11.52 1.33
CA ALA A 270 8.31 11.46 0.83
C ALA A 270 8.97 12.85 0.87
N HIS A 271 10.14 12.92 1.47
CA HIS A 271 10.97 14.11 1.57
C HIS A 271 12.38 13.80 1.11
N PHE A 272 12.88 14.62 0.18
CA PHE A 272 14.21 14.51 -0.39
C PHE A 272 14.99 15.77 0.03
N PRO A 273 16.03 15.64 0.88
CA PRO A 273 16.87 16.79 1.26
C PRO A 273 17.63 17.41 0.08
N ASP A 274 17.92 16.59 -0.93
CA ASP A 274 18.63 16.97 -2.16
C ASP A 274 17.77 16.66 -3.39
N GLU A 275 17.34 17.70 -4.09
CA GLU A 275 16.57 17.58 -5.33
C GLU A 275 17.36 16.90 -6.46
N SER A 276 18.69 17.00 -6.45
CA SER A 276 19.52 16.31 -7.45
C SER A 276 19.48 14.79 -7.27
N LEU A 277 19.37 14.31 -6.03
CA LEU A 277 19.13 12.90 -5.74
C LEU A 277 17.75 12.49 -6.25
N LYS A 278 16.70 13.25 -5.95
CA LYS A 278 15.34 12.97 -6.45
C LYS A 278 15.33 12.86 -7.97
N GLN A 279 15.97 13.80 -8.68
CA GLN A 279 16.04 13.76 -10.13
C GLN A 279 16.79 12.53 -10.65
N ARG A 280 17.93 12.16 -10.06
CA ARG A 280 18.67 10.94 -10.45
C ARG A 280 17.83 9.67 -10.27
N LEU A 281 17.03 9.61 -9.20
CA LEU A 281 16.12 8.49 -8.95
C LEU A 281 14.93 8.48 -9.91
N GLU A 282 14.42 9.65 -10.31
CA GLU A 282 13.41 9.76 -11.37
C GLU A 282 13.96 9.24 -12.70
N ASP A 283 15.16 9.69 -13.10
CA ASP A 283 15.83 9.28 -14.34
C ASP A 283 16.13 7.77 -14.36
N GLY A 284 16.40 7.18 -13.19
CA GLY A 284 16.59 5.74 -12.98
C GLY A 284 15.30 4.96 -12.77
N ASN A 285 14.12 5.57 -12.91
CA ASN A 285 12.81 4.95 -12.65
C ASN A 285 12.68 4.28 -11.27
N CYS A 286 13.32 4.85 -10.25
CA CYS A 286 13.36 4.28 -8.89
C CYS A 286 12.12 4.62 -8.04
N PHE A 287 11.08 5.21 -8.64
CA PHE A 287 9.79 5.53 -7.99
C PHE A 287 8.62 4.83 -8.69
N PRO A 288 8.51 3.49 -8.55
CA PRO A 288 7.60 2.70 -9.36
C PRO A 288 6.12 2.93 -9.07
N ILE A 289 5.73 3.11 -7.82
CA ILE A 289 4.32 3.28 -7.41
C ILE A 289 4.07 4.75 -7.10
N ARG A 290 3.00 5.30 -7.70
CA ARG A 290 2.54 6.67 -7.46
C ARG A 290 1.06 6.73 -7.16
N TYR A 291 0.67 7.60 -6.24
CA TYR A 291 -0.71 7.98 -6.02
C TYR A 291 -1.30 8.65 -7.27
N CYS A 292 -2.54 8.31 -7.59
CA CYS A 292 -3.24 8.81 -8.75
C CYS A 292 -4.69 9.17 -8.44
N ASP A 293 -5.29 10.01 -9.29
CA ASP A 293 -6.68 10.41 -9.20
C ASP A 293 -7.63 9.32 -9.76
N ASP A 294 -8.94 9.62 -9.82
CA ASP A 294 -9.95 8.70 -10.35
C ASP A 294 -9.80 8.46 -11.88
N ASN A 295 -8.95 9.21 -12.58
CA ASN A 295 -8.61 8.97 -13.99
C ASN A 295 -7.36 8.09 -14.16
N GLY A 296 -6.70 7.71 -13.07
CA GLY A 296 -5.41 7.02 -13.11
C GLY A 296 -4.23 7.95 -13.41
N LEU A 297 -4.43 9.27 -13.35
CA LEU A 297 -3.37 10.25 -13.57
C LEU A 297 -2.67 10.54 -12.23
N VAL A 298 -1.33 10.56 -12.24
CA VAL A 298 -0.52 10.89 -11.06
C VAL A 298 -1.00 12.20 -10.45
N SER A 299 -1.16 12.21 -9.13
CA SER A 299 -1.74 13.36 -8.42
C SER A 299 -0.93 13.74 -7.19
N GLU A 300 -0.87 15.04 -6.92
CA GLU A 300 -0.44 15.61 -5.64
C GLU A 300 -1.62 16.13 -4.82
N ALA A 301 -2.83 16.11 -5.39
CA ALA A 301 -4.01 16.64 -4.73
C ALA A 301 -4.52 15.69 -3.63
N TYR A 302 -4.78 16.26 -2.47
CA TYR A 302 -5.41 15.54 -1.37
C TYR A 302 -6.92 15.33 -1.64
N PRO A 303 -7.50 14.15 -1.31
CA PRO A 303 -6.87 12.99 -0.67
C PRO A 303 -6.48 11.87 -1.66
N SER A 304 -6.51 12.12 -2.98
CA SER A 304 -6.03 11.15 -3.99
C SER A 304 -4.56 10.81 -3.73
N ASN A 305 -3.76 11.82 -3.38
CA ASN A 305 -2.49 11.67 -2.69
C ASN A 305 -2.70 11.97 -1.19
N PRO A 306 -2.73 10.95 -0.32
CA PRO A 306 -3.13 11.12 1.07
C PRO A 306 -2.07 11.83 1.92
N ASN A 307 -0.78 11.78 1.55
CA ASN A 307 0.30 12.33 2.37
C ASN A 307 0.96 13.59 1.81
N GLY A 308 0.67 13.96 0.56
CA GLY A 308 1.29 15.10 -0.12
C GLY A 308 2.74 14.85 -0.51
N SER A 309 3.10 13.60 -0.80
CA SER A 309 4.37 13.26 -1.45
C SER A 309 4.49 13.97 -2.80
N PRO A 310 5.65 14.54 -3.15
CA PRO A 310 5.88 15.14 -4.46
C PRO A 310 5.73 14.09 -5.56
N ASP A 311 5.20 14.51 -6.71
CA ASP A 311 4.90 13.70 -7.89
C ASP A 311 4.12 12.41 -7.59
N GLY A 312 3.32 12.40 -6.52
CA GLY A 312 2.57 11.23 -6.07
C GLY A 312 3.43 10.08 -5.53
N ILE A 313 4.72 10.27 -5.25
CA ILE A 313 5.63 9.17 -4.88
C ILE A 313 5.10 8.37 -3.66
N ALA A 314 4.84 7.08 -3.87
CA ALA A 314 4.35 6.16 -2.84
C ALA A 314 5.36 5.03 -2.52
N SER A 315 6.42 4.89 -3.34
CA SER A 315 7.46 3.87 -3.17
C SER A 315 8.81 4.34 -3.70
N ILE A 316 9.88 3.74 -3.19
CA ILE A 316 11.25 3.89 -3.68
C ILE A 316 11.87 2.50 -3.83
N CYS A 317 12.61 2.24 -4.91
CA CYS A 317 13.41 1.03 -5.04
C CYS A 317 14.90 1.34 -5.22
N SER A 318 15.74 0.34 -5.03
CA SER A 318 17.16 0.43 -5.36
C SER A 318 17.41 0.43 -6.87
N PRO A 319 18.53 1.03 -7.34
CA PRO A 319 18.88 1.01 -8.76
C PRO A 319 19.05 -0.40 -9.35
N ASP A 320 19.44 -1.38 -8.51
CA ASP A 320 19.53 -2.79 -8.91
C ASP A 320 18.19 -3.55 -8.76
N GLY A 321 17.15 -2.88 -8.24
CA GLY A 321 15.79 -3.38 -8.17
C GLY A 321 15.48 -4.37 -7.04
N ARG A 322 16.48 -4.83 -6.27
CA ARG A 322 16.32 -5.89 -5.26
C ARG A 322 15.67 -5.40 -3.96
N HIS A 323 15.79 -4.11 -3.68
CA HIS A 323 15.28 -3.48 -2.46
C HIS A 323 14.10 -2.58 -2.83
N LEU A 324 12.89 -2.91 -2.35
CA LEU A 324 11.68 -2.14 -2.60
C LEU A 324 11.07 -1.69 -1.28
N ALA A 325 10.79 -0.40 -1.17
CA ALA A 325 10.12 0.19 -0.02
C ALA A 325 8.87 0.94 -0.49
N LEU A 326 7.73 0.69 0.13
CA LEU A 326 6.47 1.35 -0.20
C LEU A 326 5.66 1.70 1.05
N MET A 327 5.04 2.87 1.04
CA MET A 327 4.15 3.31 2.12
C MET A 327 2.80 2.57 2.16
N PRO A 328 2.12 2.31 1.03
CA PRO A 328 0.85 1.56 1.04
C PRO A 328 1.06 0.05 1.26
N HIS A 329 -0.02 -0.65 1.62
CA HIS A 329 -0.02 -2.03 2.13
C HIS A 329 -0.59 -3.06 1.12
N PRO A 330 0.22 -3.61 0.19
CA PRO A 330 -0.24 -4.64 -0.75
C PRO A 330 -0.56 -5.97 -0.05
N GLU A 331 0.07 -6.25 1.09
CA GLU A 331 -0.13 -7.43 1.91
C GLU A 331 -1.50 -7.43 2.62
N ARG A 332 -2.17 -6.28 2.68
CA ARG A 332 -3.55 -6.16 3.20
C ARG A 332 -4.61 -6.36 2.13
N CYS A 333 -4.21 -6.52 0.86
CA CYS A 333 -5.14 -6.66 -0.27
C CYS A 333 -4.62 -7.61 -1.37
N PHE A 334 -3.96 -8.70 -1.00
CA PHE A 334 -3.50 -9.74 -1.94
C PHE A 334 -4.62 -10.70 -2.40
N LEU A 335 -5.82 -10.62 -1.83
CA LEU A 335 -7.03 -11.34 -2.24
C LEU A 335 -8.18 -10.37 -2.55
N ASN A 336 -9.01 -10.66 -3.56
CA ASN A 336 -10.06 -9.72 -3.98
C ASN A 336 -11.10 -9.43 -2.89
N TRP A 337 -11.42 -10.38 -2.01
CA TRP A 337 -12.33 -10.14 -0.89
C TRP A 337 -11.78 -9.16 0.16
N GLN A 338 -10.48 -8.87 0.15
CA GLN A 338 -9.83 -7.89 1.03
C GLN A 338 -9.90 -6.45 0.48
N LEU A 339 -10.41 -6.28 -0.75
CA LEU A 339 -10.63 -4.95 -1.33
C LEU A 339 -11.94 -4.42 -0.76
N PRO A 340 -11.96 -3.21 -0.15
CA PRO A 340 -13.19 -2.65 0.41
C PRO A 340 -14.20 -2.31 -0.70
N TRP A 341 -13.69 -2.01 -1.89
CA TRP A 341 -14.45 -1.67 -3.08
C TRP A 341 -13.58 -1.82 -4.33
N HIS A 342 -14.21 -2.14 -5.47
CA HIS A 342 -13.60 -2.06 -6.80
C HIS A 342 -14.64 -1.65 -7.85
N PRO A 343 -14.24 -1.06 -8.99
CA PRO A 343 -15.13 -0.78 -10.11
C PRO A 343 -15.80 -2.07 -10.62
N ALA A 344 -17.06 -1.97 -11.03
CA ALA A 344 -17.83 -3.13 -11.50
C ALA A 344 -17.25 -3.73 -12.80
N ASP A 345 -16.61 -2.90 -13.61
CA ASP A 345 -15.94 -3.25 -14.87
C ASP A 345 -14.48 -3.70 -14.68
N ALA A 346 -13.95 -3.70 -13.46
CA ALA A 346 -12.59 -4.16 -13.18
C ALA A 346 -12.38 -5.68 -13.41
N GLY A 347 -13.46 -6.45 -13.61
CA GLY A 347 -13.39 -7.88 -13.89
C GLY A 347 -12.86 -8.73 -12.72
N LEU A 348 -12.87 -8.17 -11.50
CA LEU A 348 -12.41 -8.85 -10.29
C LEU A 348 -13.53 -9.67 -9.65
N ASP A 349 -13.21 -10.92 -9.31
CA ASP A 349 -14.09 -11.85 -8.59
C ASP A 349 -13.55 -12.01 -7.17
N ALA A 350 -14.40 -11.83 -6.16
CA ALA A 350 -14.04 -11.90 -4.74
C ALA A 350 -13.37 -13.23 -4.33
N SER A 351 -13.61 -14.33 -5.05
CA SER A 351 -13.01 -15.65 -4.82
C SER A 351 -11.60 -15.81 -5.44
N LYS A 352 -11.13 -14.82 -6.21
CA LYS A 352 -9.85 -14.81 -6.93
C LYS A 352 -8.79 -14.00 -6.17
N PRO A 353 -7.50 -14.19 -6.49
CA PRO A 353 -6.47 -13.33 -5.93
C PRO A 353 -6.61 -11.92 -6.49
N SER A 354 -6.16 -10.95 -5.71
CA SER A 354 -5.99 -9.59 -6.19
C SER A 354 -4.70 -9.49 -7.02
N PRO A 355 -4.63 -8.55 -7.98
CA PRO A 355 -3.39 -8.23 -8.68
C PRO A 355 -2.19 -8.00 -7.74
N TRP A 356 -2.40 -7.52 -6.52
CA TRP A 356 -1.33 -7.32 -5.52
C TRP A 356 -0.62 -8.61 -5.09
N LEU A 357 -1.22 -9.80 -5.28
CA LEU A 357 -0.51 -11.07 -5.05
C LEU A 357 0.72 -11.22 -5.97
N LYS A 358 0.67 -10.62 -7.17
CA LYS A 358 1.75 -10.69 -8.16
C LYS A 358 3.06 -10.11 -7.63
N LEU A 359 3.00 -9.10 -6.76
CA LEU A 359 4.19 -8.52 -6.13
C LEU A 359 5.01 -9.58 -5.38
N PHE A 360 4.34 -10.37 -4.55
CA PHE A 360 4.96 -11.44 -3.77
C PHE A 360 5.36 -12.63 -4.65
N GLN A 361 4.57 -12.94 -5.68
CA GLN A 361 4.92 -13.98 -6.67
C GLN A 361 6.17 -13.61 -7.47
N ASN A 362 6.34 -12.34 -7.83
CA ASN A 362 7.51 -11.83 -8.53
C ASN A 362 8.77 -11.98 -7.68
N ALA A 363 8.69 -11.71 -6.37
CA ALA A 363 9.81 -11.99 -5.46
C ALA A 363 10.24 -13.47 -5.52
N ARG A 364 9.27 -14.39 -5.51
CA ARG A 364 9.51 -15.85 -5.56
C ARG A 364 10.09 -16.27 -6.91
N GLU A 365 9.52 -15.79 -8.00
CA GLU A 365 9.99 -16.05 -9.37
C GLU A 365 11.41 -15.54 -9.58
N TRP A 366 11.74 -14.37 -9.03
CA TRP A 366 13.10 -13.84 -9.07
C TRP A 366 14.09 -14.77 -8.34
N CYS A 367 13.72 -15.33 -7.17
CA CYS A 367 14.56 -16.32 -6.49
C CYS A 367 14.72 -17.63 -7.30
N ASP A 368 13.66 -18.06 -8.00
CA ASP A 368 13.70 -19.26 -8.86
C ASP A 368 14.62 -19.07 -10.08
N GLU A 369 14.72 -17.84 -10.60
CA GLU A 369 15.57 -17.50 -11.75
C GLU A 369 17.02 -17.21 -11.35
N ASN A 370 17.25 -16.73 -10.13
CA ASN A 370 18.57 -16.38 -9.59
C ASN A 370 19.04 -17.43 -8.59
N VAL A 371 19.08 -18.69 -9.03
CA VAL A 371 19.77 -19.76 -8.30
C VAL A 371 21.26 -19.58 -8.56
N ASP A 372 22.07 -19.61 -7.50
CA ASP A 372 23.53 -19.41 -7.54
C ASP A 372 24.17 -20.16 -8.72
N ASN A 373 24.97 -19.44 -9.52
CA ASN A 373 25.96 -20.03 -10.42
C ASN A 373 27.12 -20.65 -9.63
#